data_AF-A0A535K4Y5-F1
#
_entry.id   AF-A0A535K4Y5-F1
#
_cell.length_a   1.000
_cell.length_b   1.000
_cell.length_c   1.000
_cell.angle_alpha   90.00
_cell.angle_beta   90.00
_cell.angle_gamma   90.00
#
_symmetry.space_group_name_H-M   'P 1'
#
loop_
_entity.id
_entity.type
_entity.pdbx_description
1 polymer ?
#
loop_
_entity_poly.entity_id
_entity_poly.type
_entity_poly.pdbx_seq_one_letter_code
_entity_poly.pdbx_strand_id
1 'polypeptide(L)'
;MASAVLATAGETLGLALANLVNVLNPSRILLSGEGAAAGEPLLAPLRRALQQHAFADLARSVELMVATAGDDEWARGAASLVLGEVYRPPVYAPAGHQDPLFFESPRAAAASRR
;
A
#
# COMPACT_ATOMS: atom_id res chain seq x y z
N MET A 1 -12.05 -18.43 24.00
CA MET A 1 -10.61 -18.10 23.87
C MET A 1 -10.28 -17.39 22.57
N ALA A 2 -10.70 -17.86 21.39
CA ALA A 2 -10.40 -17.21 20.10
C ALA A 2 -10.80 -15.72 20.03
N SER A 3 -11.98 -15.35 20.54
CA SER A 3 -12.44 -13.94 20.54
C SER A 3 -11.58 -13.02 21.42
N ALA A 4 -10.98 -13.52 22.50
CA ALA A 4 -10.14 -12.70 23.38
C ALA A 4 -8.79 -12.39 22.70
N VAL A 5 -8.21 -13.37 22.01
CA VAL A 5 -6.97 -13.19 21.24
C VAL A 5 -7.18 -12.18 20.10
N LEU A 6 -8.29 -12.29 19.37
CA LEU A 6 -8.64 -11.32 18.32
C LEU A 6 -8.85 -9.92 18.90
N ALA A 7 -9.46 -9.80 20.07
CA ALA A 7 -9.64 -8.51 20.71
C ALA A 7 -8.29 -7.86 21.07
N THR A 8 -7.39 -8.61 21.70
CA THR A 8 -6.03 -8.13 22.02
C THR A 8 -5.23 -7.77 20.78
N ALA A 9 -5.33 -8.57 19.70
CA ALA A 9 -4.71 -8.27 18.42
C ALA A 9 -5.26 -6.96 17.82
N GLY A 10 -6.59 -6.77 17.88
CA GLY A 10 -7.26 -5.56 17.44
C GLY A 10 -6.78 -4.33 18.20
N GLU A 11 -6.78 -4.38 19.54
CA GLU A 11 -6.29 -3.30 20.40
C GLU A 11 -4.83 -2.92 20.08
N THR A 12 -3.96 -3.93 19.94
CA THR A 12 -2.54 -3.72 19.61
C THR A 12 -2.36 -3.07 18.24
N LEU A 13 -3.11 -3.55 17.24
CA LEU A 13 -3.06 -2.99 15.89
C LEU A 13 -3.62 -1.56 15.85
N GLY A 14 -4.70 -1.28 16.57
CA GLY A 14 -5.29 0.06 16.66
C GLY A 14 -4.33 1.07 17.30
N LEU A 15 -3.61 0.69 18.34
CA LEU A 15 -2.54 1.51 18.94
C LEU A 15 -1.41 1.79 17.93
N ALA A 16 -0.95 0.78 17.21
CA ALA A 16 0.10 0.95 16.20
C ALA A 16 -0.36 1.90 15.06
N LEU A 17 -1.60 1.73 14.59
CA LEU A 17 -2.19 2.62 13.59
C LEU A 17 -2.34 4.05 14.11
N ALA A 18 -2.71 4.25 15.38
CA ALA A 18 -2.78 5.58 15.98
C ALA A 18 -1.44 6.31 15.94
N ASN A 19 -0.33 5.60 16.20
CA ASN A 19 1.00 6.18 16.09
C ASN A 19 1.30 6.63 14.66
N LEU A 20 0.97 5.80 13.66
CA LEU A 20 1.13 6.18 12.25
C LEU A 20 0.26 7.37 11.87
N VAL A 21 -0.98 7.42 12.34
CA VAL A 21 -1.89 8.54 12.10
C VAL A 21 -1.34 9.83 12.70
N ASN A 22 -0.85 9.78 13.93
CA ASN A 22 -0.28 10.94 14.61
C ASN A 22 0.96 11.50 13.91
N VAL A 23 1.76 10.64 13.27
CA VAL A 23 3.01 11.03 12.60
C VAL A 23 2.79 11.45 11.15
N LEU A 24 1.96 10.70 10.41
CA LEU A 24 1.83 10.84 8.97
C LEU A 24 0.61 11.66 8.53
N ASN A 25 -0.39 11.84 9.41
CA ASN A 25 -1.69 12.44 9.09
C ASN A 25 -2.27 11.94 7.75
N PRO A 26 -2.41 10.62 7.56
CA PRO A 26 -2.93 10.08 6.32
C PRO A 26 -4.43 10.37 6.23
N SER A 27 -4.92 10.63 5.02
CA SER A 27 -6.36 10.76 4.80
C SER A 27 -7.08 9.42 4.94
N ARG A 28 -6.41 8.30 4.60
CA ARG A 28 -7.00 6.95 4.51
C ARG A 28 -6.03 5.88 4.97
N ILE A 29 -6.57 4.81 5.56
CA ILE A 29 -5.86 3.57 5.86
C ILE A 29 -6.62 2.42 5.21
N LEU A 30 -5.93 1.64 4.38
CA LEU A 30 -6.48 0.42 3.80
C LEU A 30 -5.93 -0.79 4.57
N LEU A 31 -6.79 -1.46 5.33
CA LEU A 31 -6.48 -2.73 5.97
C LEU A 31 -6.87 -3.87 5.01
N SER A 32 -5.90 -4.68 4.62
CA SER A 32 -6.08 -5.79 3.69
C SER A 32 -5.35 -7.05 4.18
N GLY A 33 -5.60 -8.17 3.49
CA GLY A 33 -5.04 -9.48 3.78
C GLY A 33 -5.97 -10.37 4.61
N GLU A 34 -5.59 -11.63 4.76
CA GLU A 34 -6.42 -12.68 5.35
C GLU A 34 -6.86 -12.37 6.79
N GLY A 35 -5.99 -11.70 7.57
CA GLY A 35 -6.30 -11.29 8.94
C GLY A 35 -7.46 -10.31 9.06
N ALA A 36 -7.72 -9.51 8.01
CA ALA A 36 -8.85 -8.58 7.99
C ALA A 36 -10.21 -9.29 7.89
N ALA A 37 -10.23 -10.55 7.43
CA ALA A 37 -11.43 -11.38 7.38
C ALA A 37 -11.93 -11.82 8.77
N ALA A 38 -11.15 -11.60 9.83
CA ALA A 38 -11.56 -11.88 11.21
C ALA A 38 -12.76 -11.02 11.69
N GLY A 39 -13.11 -9.97 10.94
CA GLY A 39 -14.33 -9.19 11.15
C GLY A 39 -14.37 -8.41 12.46
N GLU A 40 -15.57 -8.13 12.94
CA GLU A 40 -15.80 -7.27 14.12
C GLU A 40 -15.06 -7.66 15.41
N PRO A 41 -14.84 -8.95 15.73
CA PRO A 41 -14.01 -9.34 16.88
C PRO A 41 -12.58 -8.75 16.87
N LEU A 42 -12.03 -8.45 15.69
CA LEU A 42 -10.76 -7.75 15.52
C LEU A 42 -10.97 -6.24 15.28
N LEU A 43 -11.91 -5.90 14.39
CA LEU A 43 -12.07 -4.54 13.87
C LEU A 43 -12.66 -3.55 14.89
N ALA A 44 -13.59 -3.99 15.74
CA ALA A 44 -14.15 -3.13 16.78
C ALA A 44 -13.09 -2.70 17.83
N PRO A 45 -12.31 -3.61 18.43
CA PRO A 45 -11.22 -3.23 19.34
C PRO A 45 -10.14 -2.39 18.66
N LEU A 46 -9.82 -2.68 17.40
CA LEU A 46 -8.90 -1.86 16.60
C LEU A 46 -9.40 -0.42 16.45
N ARG A 47 -10.64 -0.24 15.99
CA ARG A 47 -11.23 1.10 15.83
C ARG A 47 -11.27 1.85 17.15
N ARG A 48 -11.62 1.17 18.25
CA ARG A 48 -11.61 1.76 19.58
C ARG A 48 -10.22 2.23 19.99
N ALA A 49 -9.20 1.37 19.90
CA ALA A 49 -7.83 1.74 20.27
C ALA A 49 -7.27 2.86 19.38
N LEU A 50 -7.56 2.83 18.08
CA LEU A 50 -7.20 3.91 17.16
C LEU A 50 -7.78 5.25 17.62
N GLN A 51 -9.08 5.30 17.93
CA GLN A 51 -9.75 6.52 18.41
C GLN A 51 -9.24 6.98 19.79
N GLN A 52 -8.83 6.04 20.65
CA GLN A 52 -8.33 6.35 21.98
C GLN A 52 -6.91 6.94 21.98
N HIS A 53 -6.07 6.56 21.01
CA HIS A 53 -4.65 6.89 21.00
C HIS A 53 -4.24 7.92 19.93
N ALA A 54 -5.08 8.16 18.91
CA ALA A 54 -4.84 9.21 17.93
C ALA A 54 -5.31 10.57 18.44
N PHE A 55 -4.66 11.65 18.00
CA PHE A 55 -5.15 13.02 18.28
C PHE A 55 -6.55 13.20 17.69
N ALA A 56 -7.43 13.85 18.46
CA ALA A 56 -8.87 13.84 18.19
C ALA A 56 -9.26 14.29 16.77
N ASP A 57 -8.60 15.32 16.22
CA ASP A 57 -8.85 15.77 14.85
C ASP A 57 -8.36 14.78 13.79
N LEU A 58 -7.22 14.14 14.03
CA LEU A 58 -6.66 13.13 13.12
C LEU A 58 -7.51 11.87 13.14
N ALA A 59 -7.94 11.43 14.33
CA ALA A 59 -8.80 10.27 14.52
C ALA A 59 -10.16 10.43 13.81
N ARG A 60 -10.69 11.66 13.74
CA ARG A 60 -11.95 11.97 13.04
C ARG A 60 -11.80 12.07 11.53
N SER A 61 -10.63 12.46 11.04
CA SER A 61 -10.41 12.74 9.61
C SER A 61 -9.89 11.53 8.83
N VAL A 62 -9.18 10.62 9.49
CA VAL A 62 -8.71 9.38 8.87
C VAL A 62 -9.87 8.39 8.68
N GLU A 63 -10.05 7.89 7.46
CA GLU A 63 -11.00 6.80 7.18
C GLU A 63 -10.25 5.47 7.09
N LEU A 64 -10.71 4.49 7.88
CA LEU A 64 -10.23 3.11 7.86
C LEU A 64 -11.12 2.28 6.94
N MET A 65 -10.54 1.82 5.83
CA MET A 65 -11.18 0.94 4.87
C MET A 65 -10.69 -0.48 5.06
N VAL A 66 -11.59 -1.45 4.96
CA VAL A 66 -11.25 -2.87 4.98
C VAL A 66 -11.48 -3.43 3.59
N ALA A 67 -10.43 -3.96 2.96
CA ALA A 67 -10.53 -4.62 1.67
C ALA A 67 -10.10 -6.07 1.79
N THR A 68 -10.81 -6.93 1.10
CA THR A 68 -10.35 -8.29 0.82
C THR A 68 -9.50 -8.23 -0.44
N ALA A 69 -8.23 -8.61 -0.34
CA ALA A 69 -7.37 -8.83 -1.50
C ALA A 69 -7.28 -10.34 -1.75
N GLY A 70 -7.59 -10.76 -2.96
CA GLY A 70 -7.27 -12.07 -3.50
C GLY A 70 -5.96 -12.04 -4.28
N ASP A 71 -5.60 -13.20 -4.84
CA ASP A 71 -4.35 -13.40 -5.58
C ASP A 71 -4.19 -12.40 -6.75
N ASP A 72 -5.30 -12.05 -7.40
CA ASP A 72 -5.31 -11.10 -8.52
C ASP A 72 -4.95 -9.67 -8.08
N GLU A 73 -5.42 -9.19 -6.92
CA GLU A 73 -5.05 -7.88 -6.40
C GLU A 73 -3.56 -7.80 -6.08
N TRP A 74 -2.98 -8.88 -5.53
CA TRP A 74 -1.54 -8.99 -5.27
C TRP A 74 -0.75 -8.97 -6.58
N ALA A 75 -1.16 -9.76 -7.56
CA ALA A 75 -0.52 -9.81 -8.88
C ALA A 75 -0.60 -8.46 -9.60
N ARG A 76 -1.73 -7.74 -9.51
CA ARG A 76 -1.89 -6.39 -10.06
C ARG A 76 -0.97 -5.37 -9.39
N GLY A 77 -0.81 -5.45 -8.07
CA GLY A 77 0.15 -4.63 -7.34
C GLY A 77 1.58 -4.83 -7.85
N ALA A 78 1.99 -6.10 -8.01
CA ALA A 78 3.30 -6.44 -8.56
C ALA A 78 3.48 -5.96 -10.01
N ALA A 79 2.49 -6.18 -10.87
CA ALA A 79 2.50 -5.69 -12.25
C ALA A 79 2.59 -4.16 -12.32
N SER A 80 1.95 -3.45 -11.38
CA SER A 80 1.99 -1.98 -11.32
C SER A 80 3.39 -1.44 -11.05
N LEU A 81 4.24 -2.18 -10.31
CA LEU A 81 5.65 -1.81 -10.12
C LEU A 81 6.43 -1.87 -11.44
N VAL A 82 6.23 -2.92 -12.23
CA VAL A 82 6.87 -3.06 -13.56
C VAL A 82 6.38 -1.98 -14.51
N LEU A 83 5.07 -1.74 -14.55
CA LEU A 83 4.48 -0.67 -15.36
C LEU A 83 4.99 0.72 -14.94
N GLY A 84 5.22 0.94 -13.65
CA GLY A 84 5.79 2.18 -13.13
C GLY A 84 7.17 2.49 -13.72
N GLU A 85 8.02 1.47 -13.91
CA GLU A 85 9.32 1.63 -14.57
C GLU A 85 9.17 1.84 -16.08
N VAL A 86 8.32 1.06 -16.75
CA VAL A 86 8.07 1.17 -18.20
C VAL A 86 7.58 2.57 -18.58
N TYR A 87 6.73 3.18 -17.76
CA TYR A 87 6.13 4.48 -18.01
C TYR A 87 6.83 5.63 -17.27
N ARG A 88 8.03 5.40 -16.72
CA ARG A 88 8.74 6.42 -15.93
C ARG A 88 9.16 7.59 -16.83
N PRO A 89 8.76 8.84 -16.53
CA PRO A 89 9.21 9.99 -17.32
C PRO A 89 10.75 10.11 -17.31
N PRO A 90 11.38 10.43 -18.45
CA PRO A 90 12.84 10.52 -18.56
C PRO A 90 13.44 11.67 -17.75
N VAL A 91 12.60 12.50 -17.11
CA VAL A 91 13.00 13.59 -16.20
C VAL A 91 13.73 13.08 -14.95
N TYR A 92 13.51 11.81 -14.57
CA TYR A 92 14.15 11.21 -13.40
C TYR A 92 15.26 10.20 -13.74
N ALA A 93 15.66 10.08 -15.01
CA ALA A 93 16.74 9.18 -15.43
C ALA A 93 18.07 9.64 -14.81
N PRO A 94 18.74 8.82 -13.96
CA PRO A 94 20.07 9.17 -13.51
C PRO A 94 20.99 9.26 -14.72
N ALA A 95 21.91 10.24 -14.73
CA ALA A 95 22.86 10.42 -15.81
C ALA A 95 23.63 9.09 -16.05
N GLY A 96 23.41 8.46 -17.20
CA GLY A 96 24.02 7.17 -17.56
C GLY A 96 23.12 5.94 -17.44
N HIS A 97 21.82 6.07 -17.15
CA HIS A 97 20.89 4.94 -17.23
C HIS A 97 20.70 4.50 -18.69
N GLN A 98 21.19 3.31 -19.03
CA GLN A 98 20.79 2.63 -20.26
C GLN A 98 19.38 2.10 -20.02
N ASP A 99 18.43 2.57 -20.83
CA ASP A 99 17.03 2.16 -20.75
C ASP A 99 16.93 0.64 -21.04
N PRO A 100 16.55 -0.19 -20.04
CA PRO A 100 16.53 -1.65 -20.19
C PRO A 100 15.47 -2.12 -21.20
N LEU A 101 14.56 -1.22 -21.61
CA LEU A 101 13.52 -1.48 -22.61
C LEU A 101 13.81 -0.82 -23.96
N PHE A 102 14.98 -0.21 -24.14
CA PHE A 102 15.48 0.17 -25.46
C PHE A 102 15.89 -1.09 -26.24
N PHE A 103 14.90 -1.85 -26.69
CA PHE A 103 15.08 -2.77 -27.81
C PHE A 103 15.47 -1.89 -29.00
N GLU A 104 16.73 -1.97 -29.45
CA GLU A 104 17.15 -1.37 -30.71
C GLU A 104 16.16 -1.79 -31.79
N SER A 105 15.36 -0.84 -32.29
CA SER A 105 14.48 -1.14 -33.40
C SER A 105 15.36 -1.54 -34.60
N PRO A 106 15.06 -2.63 -35.33
CA PRO A 106 15.85 -3.07 -36.48
C PRO A 106 16.00 -2.02 -37.59
N ARG A 107 15.25 -0.91 -37.53
CA ARG A 107 15.30 0.18 -38.52
C ARG A 107 16.55 1.06 -38.40
N ALA A 108 17.27 1.06 -37.27
CA ALA A 108 18.49 1.86 -37.11
C ALA A 108 19.71 1.23 -37.80
N ALA A 109 19.81 -0.11 -37.84
CA ALA A 109 20.94 -0.81 -38.44
C ALA A 109 21.01 -0.69 -39.98
N ALA A 110 19.89 -0.40 -40.65
CA ALA A 110 19.83 -0.28 -42.11
C ALA A 110 20.29 1.08 -42.65
N ALA A 111 20.38 2.12 -41.79
CA ALA A 111 20.75 3.47 -42.21
C ALA A 111 22.27 3.74 -42.23
N SER A 112 23.08 2.87 -41.61
CA SER A 112 24.55 3.03 -41.53
C SER A 112 25.33 2.34 -42.66
N ARG A 113 24.64 1.82 -43.70
CA ARG A 113 25.27 1.25 -44.91
C ARG A 113 24.93 2.06 -46.17
N ARG A 114 25.13 3.38 -46.13
CA ARG A 114 25.22 4.21 -47.33
C ARG A 114 26.33 5.25 -47.18
#